data_AF-A0A9E5Q4S0-F1
#
_entry.id   AF-A0A9E5Q4S0-F1
#
_cell.length_a   1.000
_cell.length_b   1.000
_cell.length_c   1.000
_cell.angle_alpha   90.00
_cell.angle_beta   90.00
_cell.angle_gamma   90.00
#
_symmetry.space_group_name_H-M   'P 1'
#
loop_
_entity.id
_entity.type
_entity.pdbx_description
1 polymer ?
#
loop_
_entity_poly.entity_id
_entity_poly.type
_entity_poly.pdbx_seq_one_letter_code
_entity_poly.pdbx_strand_id
1 'polypeptide(L)'
;MDKEEILRKYLDGELSGEEEREALHTIAEDPQMREMLSFERSVRSTVNNTEMYEQPEVPEGFTERVMHSIEQAEAGQPEPSISLAEEVKNWIKSLWKPKEIHLRPVYGAVAAMILAIAIVMPFYFTDTRELPSTNNNVQESIQQVSQTQDRVWVRFVYIDENAESIEVAGDFNGWEPVPLDKQEVNGEQVWTGLVSMSRGEHRYMFVKDGEKWVTDPMAPMQREDGFGNKNAVIYL
;
A
#
# COMPACT_ATOMS: atom_id res chain seq x y z
N MET A 1 -1.63 34.31 -23.54
CA MET A 1 -1.19 33.90 -22.20
C MET A 1 -0.80 32.44 -22.32
N ASP A 2 0.35 32.05 -21.81
CA ASP A 2 0.78 30.65 -21.91
C ASP A 2 -0.09 29.76 -21.01
N LYS A 3 -0.37 28.53 -21.45
CA LYS A 3 -1.29 27.62 -20.72
C LYS A 3 -0.75 27.27 -19.34
N GLU A 4 0.56 27.08 -19.24
CA GLU A 4 1.28 26.84 -17.98
C GLU A 4 1.24 28.08 -17.07
N GLU A 5 1.32 29.28 -17.64
CA GLU A 5 1.24 30.54 -16.89
C GLU A 5 -0.14 30.74 -16.25
N ILE A 6 -1.22 30.39 -16.96
CA ILE A 6 -2.59 30.44 -16.42
C ILE A 6 -2.74 29.48 -15.23
N LEU A 7 -2.27 28.24 -15.38
CA LEU A 7 -2.35 27.24 -14.32
C LEU A 7 -1.53 27.66 -13.09
N ARG A 8 -0.31 28.17 -13.31
CA ARG A 8 0.56 28.64 -12.22
C ARG A 8 -0.09 29.78 -11.44
N LYS A 9 -0.59 30.82 -12.12
CA LYS A 9 -1.27 31.95 -11.46
C LYS A 9 -2.52 31.51 -10.70
N TYR A 10 -3.24 30.52 -11.23
CA TYR A 10 -4.37 29.90 -10.53
C TYR A 10 -3.93 29.18 -9.24
N LEU A 11 -2.85 28.38 -9.29
CA LEU A 11 -2.32 27.65 -8.14
C LEU A 11 -1.70 28.55 -7.07
N ASP A 12 -1.06 29.63 -7.49
CA ASP A 12 -0.44 30.64 -6.62
C ASP A 12 -1.50 31.57 -5.99
N GLY A 13 -2.76 31.50 -6.44
CA GLY A 13 -3.86 32.33 -5.93
C GLY A 13 -3.76 33.79 -6.37
N GLU A 14 -3.04 34.07 -7.45
CA GLU A 14 -2.81 35.43 -7.98
C GLU A 14 -3.98 35.94 -8.84
N LEU A 15 -4.91 35.06 -9.24
CA LEU A 15 -6.08 35.40 -10.05
C LEU A 15 -7.25 35.83 -9.16
N SER A 16 -7.99 36.85 -9.58
CA SER A 16 -9.13 37.37 -8.81
C SER A 16 -10.47 37.15 -9.51
N GLY A 17 -11.45 36.59 -8.78
CA GLY A 17 -12.87 36.61 -9.14
C GLY A 17 -13.21 36.10 -10.55
N GLU A 18 -13.28 37.02 -11.52
CA GLU A 18 -13.64 36.73 -12.92
C GLU A 18 -12.49 36.02 -13.66
N GLU A 19 -11.24 36.42 -13.42
CA GLU A 19 -10.05 35.82 -14.03
C GLU A 19 -9.82 34.39 -13.55
N GLU A 20 -10.16 34.11 -12.28
CA GLU A 20 -10.11 32.76 -11.72
C GLU A 20 -11.12 31.83 -12.44
N ARG A 21 -12.32 32.35 -12.73
CA ARG A 21 -13.37 31.57 -13.41
C ARG A 21 -13.02 31.30 -14.87
N GLU A 22 -12.41 32.26 -15.55
CA GLU A 22 -11.94 32.10 -16.92
C GLU A 22 -10.76 31.11 -17.01
N ALA A 23 -9.82 31.20 -16.05
CA ALA A 23 -8.74 30.23 -15.92
C ALA A 23 -9.28 28.82 -15.65
N LEU A 24 -10.26 28.68 -14.75
CA LEU A 24 -10.92 27.40 -14.48
C LEU A 24 -11.64 26.82 -15.70
N HIS A 25 -12.31 27.67 -16.48
CA HIS A 25 -12.96 27.24 -17.73
C HIS A 25 -11.92 26.74 -18.74
N THR A 26 -10.84 27.50 -18.92
CA THR A 26 -9.73 27.16 -19.81
C THR A 26 -9.04 25.86 -19.39
N ILE A 27 -8.78 25.69 -18.09
CA ILE A 27 -8.20 24.46 -17.52
C ILE A 27 -9.14 23.28 -17.71
N ALA A 28 -10.46 23.44 -17.50
CA ALA A 28 -11.43 22.37 -17.62
C ALA A 28 -11.64 21.86 -19.05
N GLU A 29 -11.43 22.69 -20.07
CA GLU A 29 -11.55 22.29 -21.47
C GLU A 29 -10.35 21.45 -21.95
N ASP A 30 -9.16 21.67 -21.41
CA ASP A 30 -7.93 20.97 -21.84
C ASP A 30 -7.64 19.73 -20.97
N PRO A 31 -7.53 18.52 -21.55
CA PRO A 31 -7.19 17.32 -20.80
C PRO A 31 -5.84 17.40 -20.07
N GLN A 32 -4.82 18.02 -20.67
CA GLN A 32 -3.47 18.07 -20.08
C GLN A 32 -3.42 19.03 -18.88
N MET A 33 -4.12 20.17 -18.96
CA MET A 33 -4.20 21.10 -17.82
C MET A 33 -5.00 20.53 -16.65
N ARG A 34 -6.02 19.70 -16.92
CA ARG A 34 -6.76 18.97 -15.87
C ARG A 34 -5.88 18.00 -15.10
N GLU A 35 -5.06 17.23 -15.82
CA GLU A 35 -4.12 16.28 -15.22
C GLU A 35 -3.03 16.99 -14.44
N MET A 36 -2.48 18.08 -14.98
CA MET A 36 -1.46 18.87 -14.29
C MET A 36 -2.02 19.54 -13.02
N LEU A 37 -3.26 20.04 -13.06
CA LEU A 37 -3.93 20.59 -11.88
C LEU A 37 -4.21 19.52 -10.81
N SER A 38 -4.64 18.31 -11.21
CA SER A 38 -4.92 17.24 -10.25
C SER A 38 -3.64 16.72 -9.59
N PHE A 39 -2.54 16.65 -10.35
CA PHE A 39 -1.21 16.33 -9.83
C PHE A 39 -0.73 17.38 -8.83
N GLU A 40 -0.74 18.67 -9.17
CA GLU A 40 -0.30 19.74 -8.26
C GLU A 40 -1.14 19.78 -6.97
N ARG A 41 -2.46 19.58 -7.08
CA ARG A 41 -3.32 19.46 -5.90
C ARG A 41 -3.03 18.22 -5.05
N SER A 42 -2.65 17.09 -5.65
CA SER A 42 -2.32 15.88 -4.91
C SER A 42 -0.98 15.99 -4.19
N VAL A 43 0.02 16.64 -4.79
CA VAL A 43 1.30 16.95 -4.14
C VAL A 43 1.07 17.90 -2.98
N ARG A 44 0.36 19.02 -3.22
CA ARG A 44 0.09 20.03 -2.18
C ARG A 44 -0.79 19.49 -1.06
N SER A 45 -1.77 18.62 -1.36
CA SER A 45 -2.57 17.99 -0.31
C SER A 45 -1.75 16.98 0.49
N THR A 46 -0.85 16.22 -0.13
CA THR A 46 0.06 15.32 0.59
C THR A 46 0.98 16.12 1.53
N VAL A 47 1.52 17.25 1.06
CA VAL A 47 2.39 18.12 1.87
C VAL A 47 1.63 18.86 2.96
N ASN A 48 0.45 19.42 2.69
CA ASN A 48 -0.33 20.14 3.72
C ASN A 48 -1.04 19.19 4.69
N ASN A 49 -1.43 17.98 4.28
CA ASN A 49 -1.97 16.98 5.19
C ASN A 49 -0.86 16.35 6.06
N THR A 50 0.40 16.73 5.82
CA THR A 50 1.58 16.50 6.68
C THR A 50 1.73 17.63 7.71
N GLU A 51 0.64 18.31 8.12
CA GLU A 51 0.63 19.25 9.26
C GLU A 51 0.83 18.56 10.63
N MET A 52 1.05 17.24 10.66
CA MET A 52 1.39 16.46 11.86
C MET A 52 2.78 15.82 11.79
N TYR A 53 3.75 16.44 11.11
CA TYR A 53 5.13 15.94 11.13
C TYR A 53 6.12 17.10 11.27
N GLU A 54 6.94 17.02 12.32
CA GLU A 54 8.21 17.73 12.41
C GLU A 54 8.96 17.51 11.09
N GLN A 55 9.46 18.60 10.47
CA GLN A 55 10.33 18.49 9.30
C GLN A 55 11.45 17.48 9.62
N PRO A 56 11.66 16.42 8.81
CA PRO A 56 12.76 15.51 9.05
C PRO A 56 14.06 16.31 9.01
N GLU A 57 14.75 16.42 10.14
CA GLU A 57 16.01 17.13 10.24
C GLU A 57 17.00 16.50 9.25
N VAL A 58 17.49 17.31 8.33
CA VAL A 58 18.46 16.87 7.33
C VAL A 58 19.71 16.40 8.08
N PRO A 59 20.16 15.14 7.90
CA PRO A 59 21.33 14.63 8.59
C PRO A 59 22.55 15.52 8.32
N GLU A 60 23.31 15.83 9.37
CA GLU A 60 24.53 16.63 9.24
C GLU A 60 25.49 16.01 8.18
N GLY A 61 26.09 16.87 7.36
CA GLY A 61 27.00 16.44 6.29
C GLY A 61 26.32 15.79 5.07
N PHE A 62 24.99 15.83 4.95
CA PHE A 62 24.30 15.37 3.74
C PHE A 62 24.78 16.11 2.49
N THR A 63 24.79 17.45 2.54
CA THR A 63 25.23 18.28 1.42
C THR A 63 26.69 18.00 1.05
N GLU A 64 27.54 17.78 2.04
CA GLU A 64 28.97 17.48 1.82
C GLU A 64 29.15 16.12 1.13
N ARG A 65 28.38 15.09 1.54
CA ARG A 65 28.38 13.77 0.88
C ARG A 65 27.86 13.84 -0.55
N VAL A 66 26.79 14.60 -0.79
CA VAL A 66 26.21 14.74 -2.14
C VAL A 66 27.18 15.48 -3.05
N MET A 67 27.74 16.61 -2.61
CA MET A 67 28.70 17.37 -3.41
C MET A 67 29.97 16.56 -3.68
N HIS A 68 30.47 15.82 -2.69
CA HIS A 68 31.62 14.92 -2.87
C HIS A 68 31.31 13.77 -3.85
N SER A 69 30.10 13.23 -3.85
CA SER A 69 29.69 12.19 -4.81
C SER A 69 29.57 12.72 -6.24
N ILE A 70 29.14 13.97 -6.41
CA ILE A 70 29.04 14.63 -7.71
C ILE A 70 30.44 14.97 -8.25
N GLU A 71 31.34 15.50 -7.41
CA GLU A 71 32.72 15.77 -7.80
C GLU A 71 33.47 14.49 -8.22
N GLN A 72 33.23 13.37 -7.54
CA GLN A 72 33.80 12.08 -7.92
C GLN A 72 33.25 11.54 -9.24
N ALA A 73 31.97 11.74 -9.51
CA ALA A 73 31.35 11.35 -10.78
C ALA A 73 31.82 12.23 -11.96
N GLU A 74 32.09 13.52 -11.72
CA GLU A 74 32.62 14.44 -12.73
C GLU A 74 34.13 14.28 -12.98
N ALA A 75 34.90 13.77 -12.00
CA ALA A 75 36.35 13.58 -12.13
C ALA A 75 36.78 12.40 -13.03
N GLY A 76 35.85 11.70 -13.69
CA GLY A 76 36.14 10.81 -14.83
C GLY A 76 37.01 9.58 -14.54
N GLN A 77 37.08 9.12 -13.29
CA GLN A 77 37.73 7.84 -12.97
C GLN A 77 36.76 6.68 -13.23
N PRO A 78 37.21 5.55 -13.83
CA PRO A 78 36.35 4.40 -14.05
C PRO A 78 35.89 3.83 -12.72
N GLU A 79 34.58 3.69 -12.56
CA GLU A 79 33.94 3.25 -11.32
C GLU A 79 34.56 1.97 -10.76
N PRO A 80 34.84 1.87 -9.44
CA PRO A 80 34.77 0.58 -8.79
C PRO A 80 33.30 0.16 -8.88
N SER A 81 32.98 -0.70 -9.85
CA SER A 81 31.65 -1.29 -10.03
C SER A 81 31.11 -1.70 -8.67
N ILE A 82 30.11 -0.97 -8.18
CA ILE A 82 29.52 -1.21 -6.88
C ILE A 82 28.89 -2.60 -6.97
N SER A 83 29.54 -3.59 -6.35
CA SER A 83 29.04 -4.96 -6.26
C SER A 83 27.94 -5.01 -5.19
N LEU A 84 26.87 -4.24 -5.37
CA LEU A 84 25.64 -4.29 -4.57
C LEU A 84 25.18 -5.74 -4.39
N ALA A 85 25.35 -6.56 -5.44
CA ALA A 85 25.06 -7.98 -5.41
C ALA A 85 25.95 -8.80 -4.45
N GLU A 86 27.23 -8.46 -4.27
CA GLU A 86 28.15 -9.22 -3.41
C GLU A 86 28.03 -8.84 -1.93
N GLU A 87 27.78 -7.57 -1.61
CA GLU A 87 27.51 -7.14 -0.24
C GLU A 87 26.16 -7.68 0.26
N VAL A 88 25.12 -7.62 -0.57
CA VAL A 88 23.79 -8.18 -0.26
C VAL A 88 23.87 -9.70 -0.10
N LYS A 89 24.64 -10.40 -0.94
CA LYS A 89 24.84 -11.85 -0.84
C LYS A 89 25.54 -12.27 0.46
N ASN A 90 26.53 -11.49 0.92
CA ASN A 90 27.24 -11.78 2.16
C ASN A 90 26.38 -11.51 3.40
N TRP A 91 25.55 -10.47 3.36
CA TRP A 91 24.55 -10.19 4.39
C TRP A 91 23.50 -11.32 4.49
N ILE A 92 22.97 -11.80 3.36
CA ILE A 92 22.01 -12.92 3.30
C ILE A 92 22.62 -14.20 3.87
N LYS A 93 23.90 -14.48 3.58
CA LYS A 93 24.58 -15.69 4.08
C LYS A 93 24.69 -15.75 5.60
N SER A 94 24.70 -14.59 6.28
CA SER A 94 24.77 -14.52 7.74
C SER A 94 23.46 -14.97 8.42
N LEU A 95 22.33 -14.92 7.71
CA LEU A 95 21.03 -15.36 8.23
C LEU A 95 20.87 -16.89 8.22
N TRP A 96 21.76 -17.60 7.52
CA TRP A 96 21.74 -19.06 7.37
C TRP A 96 22.92 -19.73 8.08
N LYS A 97 23.34 -19.19 9.22
CA LYS A 97 24.19 -19.93 10.16
C LYS A 97 23.30 -20.87 10.97
N PRO A 98 23.46 -22.20 10.85
CA PRO A 98 22.64 -23.16 11.59
C PRO A 98 22.85 -22.92 13.09
N LYS A 99 21.78 -22.54 13.78
CA LYS A 99 21.76 -22.37 15.24
C LYS A 99 21.08 -23.60 15.83
N GLU A 100 21.81 -24.35 16.64
CA GLU A 100 21.36 -25.62 17.22
C GLU A 100 20.14 -25.41 18.15
N ILE A 101 18.94 -25.68 17.65
CA ILE A 101 17.69 -25.54 18.39
C ILE A 101 17.54 -26.74 19.32
N HIS A 102 17.68 -26.52 20.63
CA HIS A 102 17.49 -27.56 21.61
C HIS A 102 15.99 -27.76 21.86
N LEU A 103 15.40 -28.82 21.27
CA LEU A 103 14.00 -29.20 21.46
C LEU A 103 13.72 -29.57 22.93
N ARG A 104 13.10 -28.64 23.66
CA ARG A 104 12.60 -28.88 25.02
C ARG A 104 11.22 -29.55 24.94
N PRO A 105 10.90 -30.54 25.79
CA PRO A 105 9.64 -31.31 25.73
C PRO A 105 8.36 -30.46 25.91
N VAL A 106 8.50 -29.21 26.37
CA VAL A 106 7.41 -28.23 26.52
C VAL A 106 6.71 -27.94 25.18
N TYR A 107 7.42 -27.96 24.05
CA TYR A 107 6.81 -27.71 22.73
C TYR A 107 5.85 -28.83 22.30
N GLY A 108 6.08 -30.08 22.76
CA GLY A 108 5.17 -31.19 22.51
C GLY A 108 3.83 -31.03 23.26
N ALA A 109 3.86 -30.46 24.46
CA ALA A 109 2.64 -30.20 25.24
C ALA A 109 1.78 -29.08 24.64
N VAL A 110 2.42 -28.04 24.09
CA VAL A 110 1.70 -26.93 23.40
C VAL A 110 1.03 -27.43 22.13
N ALA A 111 1.72 -28.25 21.33
CA ALA A 111 1.14 -28.85 20.12
C ALA A 111 -0.06 -29.75 20.45
N ALA A 112 0.02 -30.55 21.52
CA ALA A 112 -1.10 -31.39 21.97
C ALA A 112 -2.32 -30.57 22.43
N MET A 113 -2.11 -29.42 23.09
CA MET A 113 -3.20 -28.53 23.50
C MET A 113 -3.93 -27.90 22.31
N ILE A 114 -3.19 -27.44 21.29
CA ILE A 114 -3.78 -26.87 20.07
C ILE A 114 -4.62 -27.93 19.34
N LEU A 115 -4.12 -29.17 19.29
CA LEU A 115 -4.82 -30.29 18.66
C LEU A 115 -6.10 -30.67 19.43
N ALA A 116 -6.07 -30.63 20.77
CA ALA A 116 -7.25 -30.86 21.59
C ALA A 116 -8.32 -29.77 21.40
N ILE A 117 -7.92 -28.50 21.28
CA ILE A 117 -8.85 -27.39 21.04
C ILE A 117 -9.50 -27.51 19.66
N ALA A 118 -8.72 -27.84 18.61
CA ALA A 118 -9.24 -28.02 17.25
C ALA A 118 -10.27 -29.16 17.14
N ILE A 119 -10.14 -30.23 17.93
CA ILE A 119 -11.10 -31.35 17.95
C ILE A 119 -12.39 -30.99 18.70
N VAL A 120 -12.33 -30.13 19.71
CA VAL A 120 -13.46 -29.80 20.59
C VAL A 120 -14.29 -28.61 20.07
N MET A 121 -13.68 -27.69 19.33
CA MET A 121 -14.32 -26.49 18.79
C MET A 121 -15.57 -26.72 17.91
N PRO A 122 -15.67 -27.75 17.04
CA PRO A 122 -16.87 -27.97 16.23
C PRO A 122 -18.09 -28.46 17.04
N PHE A 123 -17.92 -28.91 18.30
CA PHE A 123 -19.03 -29.39 19.14
C PHE A 123 -19.72 -28.28 19.96
N TYR A 124 -19.11 -27.11 20.09
CA TYR A 124 -19.74 -25.97 20.77
C TYR A 124 -20.57 -25.07 19.83
N PHE A 125 -20.57 -25.34 18.52
CA PHE A 125 -21.19 -24.47 17.51
C PHE A 125 -22.39 -25.10 16.78
N THR A 126 -23.03 -26.12 17.36
CA THR A 126 -24.25 -26.73 16.80
C THR A 126 -25.37 -26.79 17.84
N ASP A 127 -26.13 -25.69 18.01
CA ASP A 127 -27.59 -25.69 18.10
C ASP A 127 -28.12 -24.32 18.55
N THR A 128 -28.78 -23.60 17.62
CA THR A 128 -30.11 -23.00 17.79
C THR A 128 -30.58 -22.48 16.42
N ARG A 129 -31.48 -23.21 15.77
CA ARG A 129 -32.34 -22.64 14.72
C ARG A 129 -33.47 -21.91 15.40
N GLU A 130 -33.36 -20.60 15.53
CA GLU A 130 -34.50 -19.74 15.90
C GLU A 130 -35.27 -19.30 14.66
N LEU A 131 -36.60 -19.43 14.72
CA LEU A 131 -37.57 -19.00 13.72
C LEU A 131 -37.59 -17.47 13.58
N PRO A 132 -38.00 -16.91 12.43
CA PRO A 132 -38.01 -15.46 12.22
C PRO A 132 -39.09 -14.82 13.10
N SER A 133 -38.65 -14.07 14.10
CA SER A 133 -39.51 -13.19 14.88
C SER A 133 -39.64 -11.86 14.13
N THR A 134 -40.83 -11.57 13.61
CA THR A 134 -41.19 -10.22 13.15
C THR A 134 -41.12 -9.27 14.36
N ASN A 135 -40.01 -8.58 14.51
CA ASN A 135 -39.84 -7.55 15.54
C ASN A 135 -39.79 -6.18 14.86
N ASN A 136 -40.86 -5.41 15.05
CA ASN A 136 -40.97 -4.04 14.57
C ASN A 136 -40.14 -3.11 15.47
N ASN A 137 -38.82 -3.16 15.31
CA ASN A 137 -37.91 -2.15 15.84
C ASN A 137 -37.39 -1.31 14.66
N VAL A 138 -38.16 -0.29 14.30
CA VAL A 138 -37.78 0.77 13.33
C VAL A 138 -36.58 1.62 13.83
N GLN A 139 -35.98 1.26 14.97
CA GLN A 139 -34.87 1.98 15.58
C GLN A 139 -33.47 1.37 15.25
N GLU A 140 -33.36 0.09 14.89
CA GLU A 140 -32.06 -0.54 14.56
C GLU A 140 -31.69 -0.41 13.07
N SER A 141 -32.66 -0.10 12.21
CA SER A 141 -32.43 0.13 10.77
C SER A 141 -31.79 1.49 10.44
N ILE A 142 -31.57 2.37 11.42
CA ILE A 142 -30.92 3.68 11.18
C ILE A 142 -29.39 3.60 11.36
N GLN A 143 -28.86 2.62 12.12
CA GLN A 143 -27.40 2.45 12.27
C GLN A 143 -26.77 1.54 11.21
N GLN A 144 -27.52 0.61 10.63
CA GLN A 144 -26.99 -0.28 9.58
C GLN A 144 -27.03 0.34 8.18
N VAL A 145 -27.81 1.42 7.99
CA VAL A 145 -27.89 2.15 6.72
C VAL A 145 -26.77 3.20 6.58
N SER A 146 -26.08 3.59 7.67
CA SER A 146 -24.93 4.51 7.59
C SER A 146 -23.62 3.86 7.13
N GLN A 147 -23.49 2.53 7.10
CA GLN A 147 -22.24 1.87 6.67
C GLN A 147 -22.31 1.20 5.29
N THR A 148 -23.47 1.24 4.61
CA THR A 148 -23.66 0.49 3.35
C THR A 148 -23.50 1.35 2.09
N GLN A 149 -23.18 2.64 2.20
CA GLN A 149 -23.19 3.55 1.04
C GLN A 149 -21.84 4.11 0.59
N ASP A 150 -20.72 3.58 1.06
CA ASP A 150 -19.41 4.11 0.66
C ASP A 150 -18.36 3.03 0.42
N ARG A 151 -18.72 2.02 -0.39
CA ARG A 151 -17.74 1.06 -0.91
C ARG A 151 -17.14 1.60 -2.20
N VAL A 152 -15.82 1.70 -2.23
CA VAL A 152 -15.05 2.10 -3.42
C VAL A 152 -14.42 0.84 -4.01
N TRP A 153 -14.48 0.73 -5.34
CA TRP A 153 -13.75 -0.30 -6.07
C TRP A 153 -12.33 0.16 -6.31
N VAL A 154 -11.37 -0.58 -5.73
CA VAL A 154 -9.94 -0.32 -5.89
C VAL A 154 -9.37 -1.34 -6.86
N ARG A 155 -8.58 -0.87 -7.82
CA ARG A 155 -7.82 -1.73 -8.72
C ARG A 155 -6.43 -1.95 -8.13
N PHE A 156 -6.13 -3.20 -7.82
CA PHE A 156 -4.77 -3.62 -7.53
C PHE A 156 -4.06 -3.99 -8.82
N VAL A 157 -2.77 -3.66 -8.90
CA VAL A 157 -1.90 -3.94 -10.04
C VAL A 157 -0.55 -4.41 -9.50
N TYR A 158 -0.03 -5.51 -10.04
CA TYR A 158 1.29 -6.03 -9.70
C TYR A 158 1.97 -6.55 -10.96
N ILE A 159 3.24 -6.20 -11.18
CA ILE A 159 3.97 -6.54 -12.41
C ILE A 159 5.06 -7.54 -12.07
N ASP A 160 4.97 -8.75 -12.65
CA ASP A 160 5.96 -9.81 -12.46
C ASP A 160 5.84 -10.89 -13.55
N GLU A 161 6.87 -10.98 -14.39
CA GLU A 161 6.98 -11.95 -15.49
C GLU A 161 7.16 -13.40 -15.00
N ASN A 162 7.69 -13.58 -13.79
CA ASN A 162 8.06 -14.89 -13.25
C ASN A 162 7.08 -15.40 -12.20
N ALA A 163 5.97 -14.69 -11.95
CA ALA A 163 4.93 -15.17 -11.06
C ALA A 163 3.99 -16.14 -11.79
N GLU A 164 3.63 -17.23 -11.11
CA GLU A 164 2.61 -18.19 -11.55
C GLU A 164 1.22 -17.80 -11.05
N SER A 165 1.15 -17.20 -9.86
CA SER A 165 -0.06 -16.58 -9.31
C SER A 165 0.27 -15.37 -8.44
N ILE A 166 -0.61 -14.37 -8.46
CA ILE A 166 -0.59 -13.25 -7.52
C ILE A 166 -1.97 -13.11 -6.91
N GLU A 167 -2.01 -13.01 -5.59
CA GLU A 167 -3.21 -12.80 -4.80
C GLU A 167 -3.04 -11.55 -3.94
N VAL A 168 -4.14 -10.90 -3.58
CA VAL A 168 -4.14 -9.75 -2.66
C VAL A 168 -4.86 -10.12 -1.36
N ALA A 169 -4.26 -9.77 -0.23
CA ALA A 169 -4.81 -10.01 1.10
C ALA A 169 -4.66 -8.75 1.95
N GLY A 170 -5.70 -8.41 2.73
CA GLY A 170 -5.68 -7.23 3.60
C GLY A 170 -6.80 -7.22 4.64
N ASP A 171 -6.89 -6.16 5.42
CA ASP A 171 -7.92 -6.05 6.47
C ASP A 171 -9.35 -6.05 5.92
N PHE A 172 -9.57 -5.54 4.70
CA PHE A 172 -10.86 -5.51 4.02
C PHE A 172 -11.43 -6.90 3.70
N ASN A 173 -10.60 -7.95 3.65
CA ASN A 173 -11.02 -9.33 3.46
C ASN A 173 -10.49 -10.27 4.56
N GLY A 174 -10.16 -9.72 5.73
CA GLY A 174 -9.69 -10.52 6.87
C GLY A 174 -8.39 -11.27 6.61
N TRP A 175 -7.55 -10.76 5.70
CA TRP A 175 -6.30 -11.37 5.25
C TRP A 175 -6.46 -12.70 4.49
N GLU A 176 -7.64 -12.95 3.93
CA GLU A 176 -7.87 -14.08 3.01
C GLU A 176 -7.30 -13.75 1.62
N PRO A 177 -6.38 -14.52 1.04
CA PRO A 177 -5.83 -14.23 -0.29
C PRO A 177 -6.89 -14.32 -1.39
N VAL A 178 -7.00 -13.28 -2.21
CA VAL A 178 -7.90 -13.23 -3.37
C VAL A 178 -7.08 -13.18 -4.64
N PRO A 179 -7.26 -14.14 -5.58
CA PRO A 179 -6.46 -14.20 -6.80
C PRO A 179 -6.72 -13.01 -7.73
N LEU A 180 -5.65 -12.50 -8.34
CA LEU A 180 -5.69 -11.48 -9.37
C LEU A 180 -5.67 -12.13 -10.77
N ASP A 181 -6.28 -11.44 -11.73
CA ASP A 181 -6.29 -11.88 -13.12
C ASP A 181 -4.95 -11.55 -13.80
N LYS A 182 -4.40 -12.54 -14.50
CA LYS A 182 -3.20 -12.39 -15.33
C LYS A 182 -3.56 -11.73 -16.66
N GLN A 183 -2.86 -10.65 -17.00
CA GLN A 183 -2.99 -9.90 -18.25
C GLN A 183 -1.62 -9.62 -18.84
N GLU A 184 -1.55 -9.44 -20.16
CA GLU A 184 -0.34 -8.99 -20.86
C GLU A 184 -0.58 -7.57 -21.36
N VAL A 185 0.26 -6.62 -20.94
CA VAL A 185 0.15 -5.20 -21.29
C VAL A 185 1.52 -4.71 -21.73
N ASN A 186 1.63 -4.21 -22.97
CA ASN A 186 2.89 -3.71 -23.54
C ASN A 186 4.06 -4.72 -23.52
N GLY A 187 3.77 -6.02 -23.54
CA GLY A 187 4.78 -7.08 -23.44
C GLY A 187 5.21 -7.44 -22.01
N GLU A 188 4.62 -6.80 -21.00
CA GLU A 188 4.82 -7.13 -19.59
C GLU A 188 3.65 -7.96 -19.05
N GLN A 189 3.95 -8.88 -18.13
CA GLN A 189 2.95 -9.65 -17.42
C GLN A 189 2.43 -8.86 -16.21
N VAL A 190 1.17 -8.47 -16.26
CA VAL A 190 0.49 -7.65 -15.26
C VAL A 190 -0.61 -8.46 -14.58
N TRP A 191 -0.65 -8.42 -13.26
CA TRP A 191 -1.68 -9.02 -12.44
C TRP A 191 -2.61 -7.92 -11.94
N THR A 192 -3.91 -8.03 -12.20
CA THR A 192 -4.88 -7.01 -11.79
C THR A 192 -6.18 -7.59 -11.24
N GLY A 193 -6.79 -6.90 -10.29
CA GLY A 193 -8.09 -7.27 -9.75
C GLY A 193 -8.81 -6.08 -9.14
N LEU A 194 -10.14 -6.13 -9.18
CA LEU A 194 -11.01 -5.12 -8.55
C LEU A 194 -11.52 -5.65 -7.23
N VAL A 195 -11.24 -4.92 -6.16
CA VAL A 195 -11.66 -5.27 -4.80
C VAL A 195 -12.53 -4.16 -4.24
N SER A 196 -13.67 -4.52 -3.66
CA SER A 196 -14.58 -3.56 -3.03
C SER A 196 -14.20 -3.35 -1.57
N MET A 197 -13.81 -2.12 -1.24
CA MET A 197 -13.30 -1.74 0.08
C MET A 197 -14.14 -0.59 0.64
N SER A 198 -14.26 -0.51 1.95
CA SER A 198 -14.85 0.67 2.61
C SER A 198 -13.94 1.88 2.47
N ARG A 199 -14.47 3.10 2.63
CA ARG A 199 -13.60 4.27 2.84
C ARG A 199 -12.83 4.15 4.16
N GLY A 200 -11.63 4.73 4.19
CA GLY A 200 -10.73 4.69 5.34
C GLY A 200 -9.36 4.09 5.02
N GLU A 201 -8.62 3.80 6.09
CA GLU A 201 -7.29 3.21 6.00
C GLU A 201 -7.38 1.70 5.89
N HIS A 202 -6.66 1.14 4.91
CA HIS A 202 -6.57 -0.28 4.68
C HIS A 202 -5.12 -0.74 4.55
N ARG A 203 -4.82 -1.87 5.20
CA ARG A 203 -3.53 -2.55 5.11
C ARG A 203 -3.64 -3.77 4.22
N TYR A 204 -2.66 -3.96 3.34
CA TYR A 204 -2.62 -5.10 2.43
C TYR A 204 -1.20 -5.58 2.11
N MET A 205 -1.13 -6.77 1.54
CA MET A 205 0.06 -7.37 0.93
C MET A 205 -0.36 -8.20 -0.29
N PHE A 206 0.62 -8.48 -1.15
CA PHE A 206 0.47 -9.49 -2.20
C PHE A 206 0.99 -10.83 -1.73
N VAL A 207 0.36 -11.91 -2.20
CA VAL A 207 0.84 -13.28 -2.03
C VAL A 207 1.25 -13.79 -3.41
N LYS A 208 2.55 -14.03 -3.58
CA LYS A 208 3.12 -14.60 -4.80
C LYS A 208 3.22 -16.11 -4.67
N ASP A 209 2.71 -16.81 -5.69
CA ASP A 209 2.74 -18.26 -5.84
C ASP A 209 2.17 -19.01 -4.62
N GLY A 210 1.21 -18.41 -3.91
CA GLY A 210 0.53 -18.97 -2.73
C GLY A 210 1.38 -19.09 -1.45
N GLU A 211 2.68 -18.80 -1.50
CA GLU A 211 3.60 -19.04 -0.38
C GLU A 211 4.32 -17.78 0.10
N LYS A 212 4.59 -16.83 -0.80
CA LYS A 212 5.45 -15.68 -0.52
C LYS A 212 4.64 -14.40 -0.33
N TRP A 213 4.66 -13.88 0.89
CA TRP A 213 4.11 -12.56 1.19
C TRP A 213 5.07 -11.47 0.72
N VAL A 214 4.56 -10.58 -0.13
CA VAL A 214 5.31 -9.49 -0.75
C VAL A 214 4.59 -8.19 -0.45
N THR A 215 5.29 -7.26 0.19
CA THR A 215 4.83 -5.89 0.34
C THR A 215 4.77 -5.24 -1.03
N ASP A 216 3.69 -4.53 -1.33
CA ASP A 216 3.59 -3.78 -2.58
C ASP A 216 4.74 -2.75 -2.68
N PRO A 217 5.65 -2.91 -3.68
CA PRO A 217 6.78 -2.00 -3.85
C PRO A 217 6.34 -0.61 -4.34
N MET A 218 5.15 -0.49 -4.92
CA MET A 218 4.58 0.76 -5.42
C MET A 218 3.68 1.44 -4.39
N ALA A 219 3.48 0.84 -3.20
CA ALA A 219 2.65 1.44 -2.17
C ALA A 219 3.26 2.75 -1.66
N PRO A 220 2.47 3.83 -1.57
CA PRO A 220 2.95 5.12 -1.13
C PRO A 220 3.35 5.11 0.35
N MET A 221 2.74 4.23 1.14
CA MET A 221 2.98 4.10 2.56
C MET A 221 3.09 2.63 2.95
N GLN A 222 3.98 2.36 3.91
CA GLN A 222 4.16 1.03 4.49
C GLN A 222 4.19 1.16 6.01
N ARG A 223 3.61 0.19 6.72
CA ARG A 223 3.61 0.14 8.18
C ARG A 223 4.10 -1.22 8.66
N GLU A 224 4.95 -1.22 9.67
CA GLU A 224 5.41 -2.44 10.31
C GLU A 224 4.23 -3.21 10.94
N ASP A 225 4.20 -4.52 10.73
CA ASP A 225 3.15 -5.40 11.23
C ASP A 225 3.42 -5.92 12.65
N GLY A 226 4.61 -5.64 13.20
CA GLY A 226 5.07 -6.13 14.51
C GLY A 226 5.67 -7.54 14.49
N PHE A 227 5.71 -8.21 13.34
CA PHE A 227 6.27 -9.54 13.13
C PHE A 227 7.50 -9.52 12.21
N GLY A 228 7.97 -8.32 11.85
CA GLY A 228 9.16 -8.11 11.02
C GLY A 228 8.85 -7.88 9.54
N ASN A 229 7.57 -7.86 9.14
CA ASN A 229 7.16 -7.46 7.80
C ASN A 229 6.60 -6.04 7.79
N LYS A 230 6.43 -5.50 6.59
CA LYS A 230 5.81 -4.21 6.35
C LYS A 230 4.58 -4.41 5.48
N ASN A 231 3.44 -3.95 5.94
CA ASN A 231 2.20 -3.97 5.17
C ASN A 231 2.10 -2.68 4.36
N ALA A 232 1.66 -2.77 3.12
CA ALA A 232 1.30 -1.61 2.34
C ALA A 232 0.04 -0.97 2.93
N VAL A 233 -0.04 0.36 2.92
CA VAL A 233 -1.17 1.13 3.44
C VAL A 233 -1.77 1.97 2.32
N ILE A 234 -3.08 1.90 2.17
CA ILE A 234 -3.87 2.72 1.25
C ILE A 234 -4.98 3.44 2.02
N TYR A 235 -5.28 4.67 1.62
CA TYR A 235 -6.37 5.48 2.16
C TYR A 235 -7.40 5.73 1.06
N LEU A 236 -8.67 5.45 1.34
CA LEU A 236 -9.80 5.56 0.42
C LEU A 236 -10.84 6.60 0.85
#